data_AF-A0A2Z6MAM3-F1
#
_entry.id   AF-A0A2Z6MAM3-F1
#
_cell.length_a   1.000
_cell.length_b   1.000
_cell.length_c   1.000
_cell.angle_alpha   90.00
_cell.angle_beta   90.00
_cell.angle_gamma   90.00
#
_symmetry.space_group_name_H-M   'P 1'
#
loop_
_entity.id
_entity.type
_entity.pdbx_description
1 polymer ?
#
loop_
_entity_poly.entity_id
_entity_poly.type
_entity_poly.pdbx_seq_one_letter_code
_entity_poly.pdbx_strand_id
1 'polypeptide(L)'
;MFKLKVAEPPEEINNIFYRHAQAVFHSLRHLNIFQRRGLHFDAFFRYLFGDLNGPLNDQVHQDMNAPLAHYFLYTGHNSYLRGNQLSSESSTAPIIKALKKGVRVIELDLWPNSREDDVEVRHGGTLTSSVKLRDCLNAIRDNAFDASMYPVIITFEDHITPPLQRKVAKMVDDIFGGMLFRPSYSHQMKKFPSPELLKGKILISTKPPETPEIQGQRISEEEVEWLEDKDDESRVNEKNESDDESDEDETLGYRNLISIHAGKPKGNVEHWLMEHDQVRRLSLSEQVLEEIAKTRATDIVR
;
A
#
# COMPACT_ATOMS: atom_id res chain seq x y z
N MET A 1 5.45 27.88 -35.31
CA MET A 1 4.37 26.91 -35.63
C MET A 1 4.85 25.54 -35.17
N PHE A 2 4.53 25.14 -33.93
CA PHE A 2 4.92 23.83 -33.40
C PHE A 2 3.98 22.76 -33.97
N LYS A 3 4.51 21.84 -34.78
CA LYS A 3 3.81 20.62 -35.20
C LYS A 3 4.13 19.53 -34.17
N LEU A 4 3.14 19.17 -33.34
CA LEU A 4 3.15 17.89 -32.63
C LEU A 4 3.05 16.78 -33.69
N LYS A 5 4.11 15.99 -33.81
CA LYS A 5 4.08 14.72 -34.53
C LYS A 5 3.54 13.68 -33.56
N VAL A 6 2.26 13.35 -33.67
CA VAL A 6 1.70 12.16 -33.01
C VAL A 6 2.27 10.97 -33.75
N ALA A 7 2.95 10.06 -33.04
CA ALA A 7 3.46 8.83 -33.62
C ALA A 7 2.29 8.02 -34.20
N GLU A 8 2.44 7.49 -35.42
CA GLU A 8 1.45 6.59 -36.00
C GLU A 8 1.40 5.29 -35.18
N PRO A 9 0.22 4.83 -34.76
CA PRO A 9 0.11 3.63 -33.95
C PRO A 9 0.50 2.38 -34.77
N PRO A 10 0.99 1.31 -34.12
CA PRO A 10 1.31 0.02 -34.74
C PRO A 10 0.18 -0.55 -35.63
N GLU A 11 0.53 -1.30 -36.68
CA GLU A 11 -0.42 -1.89 -37.65
C GLU A 11 -1.54 -2.72 -37.01
N GLU A 12 -1.27 -3.44 -35.92
CA GLU A 12 -2.27 -4.21 -35.17
C GLU A 12 -3.35 -3.30 -34.54
N ILE A 13 -2.93 -2.15 -33.99
CA ILE A 13 -3.84 -1.15 -33.41
C ILE A 13 -4.66 -0.50 -34.53
N ASN A 14 -4.06 -0.24 -35.69
CA ASN A 14 -4.78 0.24 -36.87
C ASN A 14 -5.83 -0.77 -37.36
N ASN A 15 -5.54 -2.07 -37.32
CA ASN A 15 -6.49 -3.12 -37.68
C ASN A 15 -7.66 -3.23 -36.71
N ILE A 16 -7.42 -3.09 -35.40
CA ILE A 16 -8.48 -3.07 -34.37
C ILE A 16 -9.37 -1.83 -34.57
N PHE A 17 -8.76 -0.67 -34.75
CA PHE A 17 -9.48 0.58 -34.98
C PHE A 17 -10.34 0.52 -36.25
N TYR A 18 -9.78 -0.05 -37.34
CA TYR A 18 -10.50 -0.25 -38.59
C TYR A 18 -11.69 -1.20 -38.44
N ARG A 19 -11.52 -2.32 -37.74
CA ARG A 19 -12.62 -3.26 -37.45
C ARG A 19 -13.71 -2.63 -36.60
N HIS A 20 -13.33 -1.84 -35.59
CA HIS A 20 -14.29 -1.13 -34.74
C HIS A 20 -15.07 -0.08 -35.54
N ALA A 21 -14.38 0.72 -36.36
CA ALA A 21 -15.03 1.68 -37.25
C ALA A 21 -16.00 0.97 -38.22
N GLN A 22 -15.61 -0.15 -38.82
CA GLN A 22 -16.50 -0.94 -39.67
C GLN A 22 -17.72 -1.49 -38.92
N ALA A 23 -17.57 -1.93 -37.67
CA ALA A 23 -18.69 -2.39 -36.84
C ALA A 23 -19.70 -1.25 -36.60
N VAL A 24 -19.23 -0.04 -36.30
CA VAL A 24 -20.08 1.16 -36.18
C VAL A 24 -20.84 1.41 -37.49
N PHE A 25 -20.14 1.44 -38.62
CA PHE A 25 -20.77 1.64 -39.93
C PHE A 25 -21.79 0.55 -40.27
N HIS A 26 -21.49 -0.72 -40.01
CA HIS A 26 -22.40 -1.84 -40.25
C HIS A 26 -23.65 -1.77 -39.36
N SER A 27 -23.48 -1.40 -38.08
CA SER A 27 -24.58 -1.28 -37.14
C SER A 27 -25.59 -0.21 -37.56
N LEU A 28 -25.15 0.85 -38.25
CA LEU A 28 -26.00 1.97 -38.68
C LEU A 28 -26.51 1.81 -40.12
N ARG A 29 -25.97 0.84 -40.89
CA ARG A 29 -26.23 0.63 -42.33
C ARG A 29 -27.71 0.37 -42.67
N HIS A 30 -28.45 -0.26 -41.75
CA HIS A 30 -29.86 -0.61 -41.94
C HIS A 30 -30.81 0.60 -41.98
N LEU A 31 -30.34 1.79 -41.60
CA LEU A 31 -31.16 3.00 -41.54
C LEU A 31 -31.31 3.69 -42.90
N ASN A 32 -30.65 3.22 -43.98
CA ASN A 32 -30.69 3.80 -45.33
C ASN A 32 -30.31 5.30 -45.41
N ILE A 33 -29.60 5.83 -44.41
CA ILE A 33 -29.20 7.25 -44.34
C ILE A 33 -27.74 7.45 -44.80
N PHE A 34 -27.32 6.87 -45.93
CA PHE A 34 -25.93 7.00 -46.39
C PHE A 34 -25.81 7.68 -47.76
N GLN A 35 -25.15 8.85 -47.79
CA GLN A 35 -24.38 9.30 -48.95
C GLN A 35 -23.10 8.47 -49.05
N ARG A 36 -22.62 8.26 -50.28
CA ARG A 36 -21.64 7.25 -50.70
C ARG A 36 -20.29 7.19 -49.94
N ARG A 37 -19.97 8.08 -48.98
CA ARG A 37 -18.66 8.15 -48.29
C ARG A 37 -18.65 8.77 -46.88
N GLY A 38 -19.63 8.52 -46.00
CA GLY A 38 -19.54 9.01 -44.60
C GLY A 38 -20.76 8.74 -43.71
N LEU A 39 -20.65 9.01 -42.41
CA LEU A 39 -21.76 8.96 -41.45
C LEU A 39 -22.67 10.18 -41.63
N HIS A 40 -23.98 9.96 -41.80
CA HIS A 40 -24.96 11.04 -41.73
C HIS A 40 -25.02 11.65 -40.32
N PHE A 41 -25.42 12.91 -40.20
CA PHE A 41 -25.52 13.62 -38.94
C PHE A 41 -26.32 12.84 -37.88
N ASP A 42 -27.52 12.37 -38.22
CA ASP A 42 -28.33 11.54 -37.30
C ASP A 42 -27.65 10.21 -36.90
N ALA A 43 -26.88 9.62 -37.81
CA ALA A 43 -26.14 8.38 -37.55
C ALA A 43 -24.95 8.64 -36.61
N PHE A 44 -24.31 9.80 -36.73
CA PHE A 44 -23.25 10.24 -35.82
C PHE A 44 -23.79 10.51 -34.40
N PHE A 45 -24.92 11.20 -34.26
CA PHE A 45 -25.56 11.40 -32.95
C PHE A 45 -25.99 10.07 -32.31
N ARG A 46 -26.54 9.14 -33.11
CA ARG A 46 -26.86 7.79 -32.63
C ARG A 46 -25.63 7.01 -32.19
N TYR A 47 -24.50 7.17 -32.87
CA TYR A 47 -23.23 6.60 -32.41
C TYR A 47 -22.80 7.22 -31.08
N LEU A 48 -22.80 8.56 -30.96
CA LEU A 48 -22.34 9.26 -29.75
C LEU A 48 -23.11 8.85 -28.49
N PHE A 49 -24.41 8.58 -28.63
CA PHE A 49 -25.30 8.15 -27.54
C PHE A 49 -25.58 6.64 -27.53
N GLY A 50 -24.93 5.88 -28.40
CA GLY A 50 -25.12 4.44 -28.53
C GLY A 50 -24.06 3.64 -27.78
N ASP A 51 -24.32 2.35 -27.59
CA ASP A 51 -23.48 1.44 -26.79
C ASP A 51 -22.06 1.27 -27.34
N LEU A 52 -21.85 1.54 -28.64
CA LEU A 52 -20.54 1.49 -29.28
C LEU A 52 -19.62 2.66 -28.88
N ASN A 53 -20.17 3.73 -28.31
CA ASN A 53 -19.43 4.87 -27.75
C ASN A 53 -19.64 4.97 -26.24
N GLY A 54 -19.85 3.83 -25.58
CA GLY A 54 -20.00 3.77 -24.13
C GLY A 54 -18.72 4.22 -23.39
N PRO A 55 -18.84 4.56 -22.09
CA PRO A 55 -17.67 4.79 -21.25
C PRO A 55 -16.76 3.56 -21.21
N LEU A 56 -15.50 3.75 -20.79
CA LEU A 56 -14.59 2.64 -20.55
C LEU A 56 -15.22 1.64 -19.57
N ASN A 57 -15.00 0.35 -19.84
CA ASN A 57 -15.48 -0.76 -19.00
C ASN A 57 -14.89 -0.64 -17.58
N ASP A 58 -15.68 -0.97 -16.57
CA ASP A 58 -15.29 -0.99 -15.15
C ASP A 58 -14.39 -2.19 -14.79
N GLN A 59 -14.24 -3.14 -15.71
CA GLN A 59 -13.35 -4.28 -15.56
C GLN A 59 -11.87 -3.91 -15.65
N VAL A 60 -11.07 -4.58 -14.82
CA VAL A 60 -9.61 -4.46 -14.82
C VAL A 60 -9.05 -5.00 -16.13
N HIS A 61 -8.32 -4.15 -16.83
CA HIS A 61 -7.71 -4.43 -18.15
C HIS A 61 -6.18 -4.29 -18.13
N GLN A 62 -5.60 -3.82 -17.02
CA GLN A 62 -4.17 -3.78 -16.81
C GLN A 62 -3.62 -5.18 -16.59
N ASP A 63 -2.34 -5.40 -16.92
CA ASP A 63 -1.64 -6.60 -16.44
C ASP A 63 -1.49 -6.51 -14.93
N MET A 64 -2.01 -7.50 -14.21
CA MET A 64 -1.99 -7.57 -12.74
C MET A 64 -0.96 -8.58 -12.21
N ASN A 65 -0.05 -9.05 -13.08
CA ASN A 65 1.00 -10.02 -12.76
C ASN A 65 2.38 -9.38 -12.47
N ALA A 66 2.55 -8.07 -12.64
CA ALA A 66 3.77 -7.39 -12.23
C ALA A 66 3.86 -7.28 -10.68
N PRO A 67 5.04 -7.03 -10.10
CA PRO A 67 5.19 -6.84 -8.66
C PRO A 67 4.30 -5.72 -8.11
N LEU A 68 3.76 -5.86 -6.89
CA LEU A 68 2.84 -4.88 -6.28
C LEU A 68 3.38 -3.43 -6.27
N ALA A 69 4.69 -3.23 -6.16
CA ALA A 69 5.32 -1.91 -6.19
C ALA A 69 5.19 -1.16 -7.53
N HIS A 70 4.77 -1.84 -8.61
CA HIS A 70 4.63 -1.24 -9.93
C HIS A 70 3.27 -0.54 -10.13
N TYR A 71 2.40 -0.56 -9.11
CA TYR A 71 1.03 -0.05 -9.20
C TYR A 71 0.83 1.13 -8.27
N PHE A 72 0.10 2.14 -8.75
CA PHE A 72 -0.50 3.12 -7.85
C PHE A 72 -1.62 2.47 -7.05
N LEU A 73 -1.56 2.61 -5.73
CA LEU A 73 -2.57 2.09 -4.81
C LEU A 73 -3.47 3.23 -4.35
N TYR A 74 -4.79 3.01 -4.36
CA TYR A 74 -5.72 3.96 -3.77
C TYR A 74 -5.65 3.85 -2.24
N THR A 75 -5.14 4.88 -1.57
CA THR A 75 -4.88 4.88 -0.13
C THR A 75 -5.86 5.77 0.65
N GLY A 76 -6.07 5.43 1.92
CA GLY A 76 -6.78 6.26 2.90
C GLY A 76 -5.88 6.60 4.08
N HIS A 77 -5.78 7.88 4.42
CA HIS A 77 -5.01 8.39 5.56
C HIS A 77 -5.93 8.61 6.76
N ASN A 78 -5.52 8.16 7.96
CA ASN A 78 -6.33 8.18 9.18
C ASN A 78 -7.78 7.70 8.93
N SER A 79 -7.90 6.51 8.35
CA SER A 79 -9.13 5.97 7.75
C SER A 79 -10.28 5.75 8.74
N TYR A 80 -10.05 5.95 10.03
CA TYR A 80 -11.00 5.82 11.13
C TYR A 80 -11.68 7.16 11.50
N LEU A 81 -11.15 8.30 11.07
CA LEU A 81 -11.71 9.61 11.41
C LEU A 81 -12.95 9.93 10.58
N ARG A 82 -14.02 10.40 11.24
CA ARG A 82 -15.25 10.86 10.56
C ARG A 82 -15.16 12.28 10.03
N GLY A 83 -14.22 13.08 10.53
CA GLY A 83 -14.10 14.49 10.21
C GLY A 83 -12.67 15.01 10.33
N ASN A 84 -12.48 16.09 11.09
CA ASN A 84 -11.20 16.77 11.23
C ASN A 84 -10.18 16.00 12.09
N GLN A 85 -8.89 16.33 11.91
CA GLN A 85 -7.76 15.69 12.57
C GLN A 85 -7.60 16.00 14.07
N LEU A 86 -8.33 16.97 14.61
CA LEU A 86 -8.09 17.49 15.98
C LEU A 86 -9.13 17.06 17.00
N SER A 87 -10.39 16.91 16.61
CA SER A 87 -11.51 16.74 17.56
C SER A 87 -12.66 15.89 17.04
N SER A 88 -12.54 15.29 15.86
CA SER A 88 -13.63 14.48 15.30
C SER A 88 -13.74 13.10 15.95
N GLU A 89 -14.89 12.48 15.74
CA GLU A 89 -15.15 11.11 16.17
C GLU A 89 -14.35 10.10 15.33
N SER A 90 -13.78 9.10 15.98
CA SER A 90 -13.23 7.89 15.37
C SER A 90 -14.28 6.78 15.34
N SER A 91 -14.45 6.12 14.19
CA SER A 91 -15.40 5.01 14.04
C SER A 91 -15.02 4.08 12.88
N THR A 92 -15.71 2.95 12.75
CA THR A 92 -15.51 2.02 11.62
C THR A 92 -16.21 2.45 10.32
N ALA A 93 -17.16 3.40 10.39
CA ALA A 93 -17.96 3.79 9.22
C ALA A 93 -17.13 4.39 8.06
N PRO A 94 -16.12 5.25 8.29
CA PRO A 94 -15.25 5.75 7.23
C PRO A 94 -14.40 4.64 6.60
N ILE A 95 -13.94 3.66 7.39
CA ILE A 95 -13.22 2.47 6.89
C ILE A 95 -14.09 1.68 5.90
N ILE A 96 -15.32 1.34 6.31
CA ILE A 96 -16.28 0.61 5.47
C ILE A 96 -16.55 1.40 4.18
N LYS A 97 -16.79 2.71 4.30
CA LYS A 97 -17.03 3.59 3.16
C LYS A 97 -15.84 3.65 2.21
N ALA A 98 -14.61 3.69 2.72
CA ALA A 98 -13.38 3.69 1.94
C ALA A 98 -13.23 2.38 1.15
N LEU A 99 -13.41 1.23 1.81
CA LEU A 99 -13.32 -0.08 1.16
C LEU A 99 -14.37 -0.26 0.05
N LYS A 100 -15.61 0.17 0.29
CA LYS A 100 -16.68 0.16 -0.74
C LYS A 100 -16.41 1.08 -1.93
N LYS A 101 -15.55 2.09 -1.76
CA LYS A 101 -15.06 2.96 -2.86
C LYS A 101 -13.83 2.39 -3.57
N GLY A 102 -13.32 1.23 -3.15
CA GLY A 102 -12.15 0.60 -3.74
C GLY A 102 -10.81 1.02 -3.14
N VAL A 103 -10.77 1.76 -2.02
CA VAL A 103 -9.51 2.04 -1.29
C VAL A 103 -8.85 0.70 -0.92
N ARG A 104 -7.55 0.57 -1.21
CA ARG A 104 -6.74 -0.65 -1.01
C ARG A 104 -5.72 -0.53 0.12
N VAL A 105 -5.50 0.65 0.68
CA VAL A 105 -4.64 0.85 1.86
C VAL A 105 -5.42 1.58 2.95
N ILE A 106 -5.52 0.96 4.13
CA ILE A 106 -6.25 1.48 5.30
C ILE A 106 -5.25 1.72 6.42
N GLU A 107 -5.19 2.95 6.91
CA GLU A 107 -4.35 3.34 8.04
C GLU A 107 -5.10 3.27 9.37
N LEU A 108 -4.44 2.68 10.39
CA LEU A 108 -4.91 2.58 11.77
C LEU A 108 -3.78 2.93 12.74
N ASP A 109 -4.02 3.93 13.58
CA ASP A 109 -3.05 4.40 14.59
C ASP A 109 -3.33 3.70 15.90
N LEU A 110 -2.44 2.80 16.31
CA LEU A 110 -2.63 1.91 17.44
C LEU A 110 -2.13 2.58 18.72
N TRP A 111 -3.02 2.69 19.71
CA TRP A 111 -2.69 3.22 21.03
C TRP A 111 -3.18 2.29 22.15
N PRO A 112 -2.46 2.21 23.29
CA PRO A 112 -3.02 1.61 24.49
C PRO A 112 -4.29 2.35 24.91
N ASN A 113 -5.30 1.61 25.35
CA ASN A 113 -6.46 2.20 26.02
C ASN A 113 -6.05 2.79 27.38
N SER A 114 -6.96 3.51 28.05
CA SER A 114 -6.65 4.15 29.34
C SER A 114 -6.29 3.20 30.48
N ARG A 115 -6.51 1.88 30.32
CA ARG A 115 -6.14 0.85 31.30
C ARG A 115 -4.86 0.10 30.92
N GLU A 116 -4.29 0.40 29.76
CA GLU A 116 -3.13 -0.26 29.16
C GLU A 116 -3.28 -1.79 28.99
N ASP A 117 -4.52 -2.29 28.97
CA ASP A 117 -4.85 -3.71 28.86
C ASP A 117 -5.43 -4.09 27.50
N ASP A 118 -5.75 -3.11 26.63
CA ASP A 118 -6.28 -3.30 25.29
C ASP A 118 -5.84 -2.20 24.32
N VAL A 119 -6.10 -2.40 23.03
CA VAL A 119 -5.71 -1.47 21.95
C VAL A 119 -6.92 -0.77 21.34
N GLU A 120 -6.79 0.54 21.22
CA GLU A 120 -7.73 1.42 20.53
C GLU A 120 -7.06 2.10 19.33
N VAL A 121 -7.90 2.59 18.42
CA VAL A 121 -7.49 3.36 17.24
C VAL A 121 -7.91 4.81 17.45
N ARG A 122 -6.95 5.73 17.37
CA ARG A 122 -7.17 7.18 17.56
C ARG A 122 -5.99 8.00 17.06
N HIS A 123 -6.22 9.29 16.81
CA HIS A 123 -5.14 10.20 16.46
C HIS A 123 -4.47 10.74 17.74
N GLY A 124 -3.22 10.32 17.97
CA GLY A 124 -2.47 10.63 19.18
C GLY A 124 -2.26 12.12 19.42
N GLY A 125 -2.26 12.55 20.69
CA GLY A 125 -2.01 13.95 21.06
C GLY A 125 -3.13 14.92 20.67
N THR A 126 -4.33 14.42 20.33
CA THR A 126 -5.48 15.24 19.94
C THR A 126 -6.72 14.97 20.79
N LEU A 127 -7.82 15.67 20.51
CA LEU A 127 -9.13 15.50 21.15
C LEU A 127 -10.06 14.57 20.35
N THR A 128 -9.56 13.84 19.36
CA THR A 128 -10.38 12.85 18.64
C THR A 128 -10.82 11.74 19.59
N SER A 129 -12.03 11.21 19.40
CA SER A 129 -12.44 10.01 20.14
C SER A 129 -11.64 8.79 19.68
N SER A 130 -11.76 7.67 20.39
CA SER A 130 -11.18 6.40 19.98
C SER A 130 -12.24 5.40 19.52
N VAL A 131 -11.80 4.36 18.80
CA VAL A 131 -12.60 3.19 18.43
C VAL A 131 -11.78 1.93 18.70
N LYS A 132 -12.42 0.82 19.09
CA LYS A 132 -11.69 -0.42 19.40
C LYS A 132 -11.01 -0.98 18.15
N LEU A 133 -9.76 -1.43 18.26
CA LEU A 133 -9.05 -2.05 17.15
C LEU A 133 -9.81 -3.25 16.58
N ARG A 134 -10.38 -4.11 17.45
CA ARG A 134 -11.16 -5.28 17.03
C ARG A 134 -12.31 -4.90 16.10
N ASP A 135 -12.99 -3.80 16.36
CA ASP A 135 -14.12 -3.34 15.55
C ASP A 135 -13.64 -2.89 14.16
N CYS A 136 -12.51 -2.18 14.10
CA CYS A 136 -11.86 -1.81 12.84
C CYS A 136 -11.42 -3.03 12.03
N LEU A 137 -10.77 -4.02 12.66
CA LEU A 137 -10.32 -5.24 11.98
C LEU A 137 -11.50 -6.07 11.45
N ASN A 138 -12.58 -6.21 12.22
CA ASN A 138 -13.81 -6.87 11.76
C ASN A 138 -14.44 -6.12 10.57
N ALA A 139 -14.53 -4.80 10.65
CA ALA A 139 -15.05 -3.98 9.55
C ALA A 139 -14.23 -4.14 8.27
N ILE A 140 -12.89 -4.25 8.39
CA ILE A 140 -12.02 -4.55 7.25
C ILE A 140 -12.29 -5.95 6.72
N ARG A 141 -12.30 -6.99 7.57
CA ARG A 141 -12.57 -8.38 7.18
C ARG A 141 -13.85 -8.48 6.35
N ASP A 142 -14.91 -7.85 6.82
CA ASP A 142 -16.25 -7.99 6.25
C ASP A 142 -16.45 -7.20 4.95
N ASN A 143 -15.58 -6.23 4.63
CA ASN A 143 -15.76 -5.32 3.49
C ASN A 143 -14.53 -5.23 2.56
N ALA A 144 -13.40 -5.90 2.89
CA ALA A 144 -12.12 -5.75 2.18
C ALA A 144 -12.26 -5.99 0.67
N PHE A 145 -13.09 -6.96 0.30
CA PHE A 145 -13.18 -7.45 -1.08
C PHE A 145 -14.52 -7.15 -1.78
N ASP A 146 -15.37 -6.30 -1.19
CA ASP A 146 -16.69 -5.94 -1.76
C ASP A 146 -16.55 -5.26 -3.12
N ALA A 147 -15.64 -4.29 -3.23
CA ALA A 147 -15.45 -3.50 -4.43
C ALA A 147 -14.40 -4.11 -5.39
N SER A 148 -13.48 -4.93 -4.86
CA SER A 148 -12.37 -5.48 -5.63
C SER A 148 -11.72 -6.66 -4.88
N MET A 149 -11.44 -7.75 -5.61
CA MET A 149 -10.74 -8.92 -5.07
C MET A 149 -9.24 -8.70 -4.88
N TYR A 150 -8.67 -7.61 -5.38
CA TYR A 150 -7.25 -7.29 -5.22
C TYR A 150 -6.91 -6.93 -3.76
N PRO A 151 -5.64 -7.15 -3.33
CA PRO A 151 -5.27 -7.13 -1.92
C PRO A 151 -5.59 -5.83 -1.20
N VAL A 152 -5.83 -5.93 0.11
CA VAL A 152 -5.93 -4.79 1.03
C VAL A 152 -4.71 -4.76 1.94
N ILE A 153 -4.06 -3.61 2.05
CA ILE A 153 -2.96 -3.37 2.98
C ILE A 153 -3.49 -2.59 4.18
N ILE A 154 -3.15 -3.03 5.38
CA ILE A 154 -3.38 -2.29 6.62
C ILE A 154 -2.04 -1.73 7.09
N THR A 155 -1.95 -0.41 7.20
CA THR A 155 -0.78 0.25 7.79
C THR A 155 -1.05 0.51 9.26
N PHE A 156 -0.22 -0.06 10.14
CA PHE A 156 -0.27 0.27 11.57
C PHE A 156 0.75 1.34 11.90
N GLU A 157 0.27 2.48 12.42
CA GLU A 157 1.11 3.40 13.17
C GLU A 157 1.15 2.92 14.62
N ASP A 158 2.20 2.17 14.95
CA ASP A 158 2.32 1.41 16.18
C ASP A 158 2.90 2.26 17.33
N HIS A 159 2.06 2.56 18.33
CA HIS A 159 2.45 3.18 19.61
C HIS A 159 2.21 2.25 20.82
N ILE A 160 2.11 0.94 20.61
CA ILE A 160 1.74 -0.04 21.64
C ILE A 160 2.96 -0.77 22.20
N THR A 161 2.83 -1.26 23.43
CA THR A 161 3.90 -2.01 24.13
C THR A 161 4.00 -3.45 23.62
N PRO A 162 5.13 -4.16 23.83
CA PRO A 162 5.28 -5.55 23.39
C PRO A 162 4.15 -6.50 23.87
N PRO A 163 3.66 -6.43 25.13
CA PRO A 163 2.51 -7.23 25.55
C PRO A 163 1.24 -6.96 24.73
N LEU A 164 1.00 -5.70 24.35
CA LEU A 164 -0.12 -5.33 23.50
C LEU A 164 0.12 -5.77 22.05
N GLN A 165 1.35 -5.71 21.53
CA GLN A 165 1.70 -6.24 20.21
C GLN A 165 1.35 -7.73 20.10
N ARG A 166 1.62 -8.53 21.14
CA ARG A 166 1.18 -9.95 21.20
C ARG A 166 -0.33 -10.09 21.12
N LYS A 167 -1.05 -9.25 21.87
CA LYS A 167 -2.51 -9.23 21.86
C LYS A 167 -3.06 -8.86 20.49
N VAL A 168 -2.48 -7.86 19.83
CA VAL A 168 -2.81 -7.48 18.45
C VAL A 168 -2.49 -8.62 17.50
N ALA A 169 -1.36 -9.31 17.69
CA ALA A 169 -0.96 -10.37 16.79
C ALA A 169 -1.99 -11.50 16.75
N LYS A 170 -2.38 -11.96 17.94
CA LYS A 170 -3.46 -12.93 18.11
C LYS A 170 -4.78 -12.43 17.55
N MET A 171 -5.13 -11.16 17.79
CA MET A 171 -6.38 -10.58 17.30
C MET A 171 -6.44 -10.55 15.77
N VAL A 172 -5.35 -10.17 15.10
CA VAL A 172 -5.23 -10.15 13.64
C VAL A 172 -5.35 -11.57 13.07
N ASP A 173 -4.69 -12.54 13.69
CA ASP A 173 -4.76 -13.95 13.30
C ASP A 173 -6.17 -14.53 13.45
N ASP A 174 -6.82 -14.30 14.60
CA ASP A 174 -8.17 -14.77 14.88
C ASP A 174 -9.19 -14.19 13.90
N ILE A 175 -9.02 -12.93 13.48
CA ILE A 175 -10.00 -12.22 12.63
C ILE A 175 -9.78 -12.54 11.15
N PHE A 176 -8.54 -12.48 10.66
CA PHE A 176 -8.26 -12.63 9.23
C PHE A 176 -7.94 -14.06 8.83
N GLY A 177 -7.37 -14.89 9.72
CA GLY A 177 -7.07 -16.29 9.46
C GLY A 177 -6.40 -16.51 8.10
N GLY A 178 -7.08 -17.23 7.21
CA GLY A 178 -6.61 -17.53 5.84
C GLY A 178 -6.58 -16.35 4.87
N MET A 179 -7.20 -15.22 5.20
CA MET A 179 -7.10 -13.97 4.43
C MET A 179 -5.74 -13.31 4.65
N LEU A 180 -5.07 -13.54 5.78
CA LEU A 180 -3.80 -12.91 6.07
C LEU A 180 -2.68 -13.49 5.18
N PHE A 181 -1.99 -12.62 4.46
CA PHE A 181 -0.76 -12.98 3.76
C PHE A 181 0.43 -12.84 4.71
N ARG A 182 1.16 -13.95 4.89
CA ARG A 182 2.41 -13.99 5.65
C ARG A 182 3.54 -14.35 4.68
N PRO A 183 4.59 -13.53 4.55
CA PRO A 183 5.79 -13.97 3.87
C PRO A 183 6.39 -15.13 4.68
N SER A 184 6.92 -16.14 3.99
CA SER A 184 7.69 -17.18 4.69
C SER A 184 8.93 -16.53 5.27
N TYR A 185 9.02 -16.44 6.61
CA TYR A 185 10.04 -15.70 7.36
C TYR A 185 11.49 -16.03 6.94
N SER A 186 11.73 -17.23 6.40
CA SER A 186 13.04 -17.68 5.93
C SER A 186 13.52 -17.03 4.62
N HIS A 187 12.69 -16.26 3.93
CA HIS A 187 13.04 -15.65 2.65
C HIS A 187 12.74 -14.16 2.65
N GLN A 188 13.80 -13.38 2.85
CA GLN A 188 13.85 -11.96 2.55
C GLN A 188 13.32 -11.73 1.12
N MET A 189 12.20 -11.01 0.99
CA MET A 189 11.55 -10.83 -0.31
C MET A 189 12.35 -9.83 -1.16
N LYS A 190 12.90 -10.30 -2.28
CA LYS A 190 13.58 -9.43 -3.27
C LYS A 190 12.60 -8.58 -4.09
N LYS A 191 11.36 -9.05 -4.25
CA LYS A 191 10.27 -8.38 -4.96
C LYS A 191 8.94 -8.70 -4.28
N PHE A 192 8.00 -7.76 -4.31
CA PHE A 192 6.64 -8.03 -3.85
C PHE A 192 5.93 -9.01 -4.80
N PRO A 193 5.08 -9.91 -4.29
CA PRO A 193 4.17 -10.69 -5.12
C PRO A 193 3.25 -9.78 -5.94
N SER A 194 2.69 -10.32 -7.02
CA SER A 194 1.77 -9.55 -7.86
C SER A 194 0.40 -9.38 -7.21
N PRO A 195 -0.36 -8.33 -7.57
CA PRO A 195 -1.76 -8.19 -7.16
C PRO A 195 -2.60 -9.44 -7.47
N GLU A 196 -2.34 -10.11 -8.61
CA GLU A 196 -3.04 -11.32 -9.02
C GLU A 196 -2.84 -12.48 -8.03
N LEU A 197 -1.60 -12.72 -7.57
CA LEU A 197 -1.29 -13.75 -6.58
C LEU A 197 -1.84 -13.43 -5.19
N LEU A 198 -2.06 -12.14 -4.91
CA LEU A 198 -2.54 -11.63 -3.62
C LEU A 198 -4.05 -11.39 -3.59
N LYS A 199 -4.81 -11.90 -4.57
CA LYS A 199 -6.27 -11.79 -4.55
C LYS A 199 -6.86 -12.42 -3.28
N GLY A 200 -7.79 -11.70 -2.65
CA GLY A 200 -8.43 -12.11 -1.40
C GLY A 200 -7.50 -12.07 -0.19
N LYS A 201 -6.34 -11.40 -0.28
CA LYS A 201 -5.37 -11.30 0.81
C LYS A 201 -5.33 -9.93 1.48
N ILE A 202 -5.07 -9.97 2.78
CA ILE A 202 -4.81 -8.83 3.65
C ILE A 202 -3.32 -8.84 4.01
N LEU A 203 -2.67 -7.70 3.88
CA LEU A 203 -1.25 -7.49 4.16
C LEU A 203 -1.10 -6.51 5.33
N ILE A 204 -0.24 -6.80 6.30
CA ILE A 204 0.10 -5.84 7.36
C ILE A 204 1.41 -5.14 7.00
N SER A 205 1.42 -3.82 7.18
CA SER A 205 2.56 -2.94 6.94
C SER A 205 2.84 -2.11 8.17
N THR A 206 3.98 -2.36 8.83
CA THR A 206 4.40 -1.60 10.00
C THR A 206 5.92 -1.73 10.22
N LYS A 207 6.45 -0.98 11.19
CA LYS A 207 7.85 -1.09 11.57
C LYS A 207 8.04 -2.40 12.35
N PRO A 208 9.02 -3.26 11.99
CA PRO A 208 9.31 -4.43 12.80
C PRO A 208 9.77 -4.04 14.21
N PRO A 209 9.43 -4.84 15.25
CA PRO A 209 10.00 -4.68 16.59
C PRO A 209 11.53 -4.70 16.53
N GLU A 210 12.19 -3.96 17.41
CA GLU A 210 13.65 -3.98 17.49
C GLU A 210 14.10 -5.31 18.12
N THR A 211 14.88 -6.10 17.39
CA THR A 211 15.44 -7.38 17.84
C THR A 211 16.97 -7.36 17.72
N PRO A 212 17.71 -8.20 18.47
CA PRO A 212 19.17 -8.28 18.37
C PRO A 212 19.68 -8.57 16.94
N GLU A 213 18.94 -9.35 16.15
CA GLU A 213 19.26 -9.62 14.73
C GLU A 213 19.19 -8.34 13.86
N ILE A 214 18.18 -7.50 14.10
CA ILE A 214 18.01 -6.20 13.41
C ILE A 214 19.05 -5.20 13.92
N GLN A 215 19.49 -5.31 15.17
CA GLN A 215 20.63 -4.56 15.69
C GLN A 215 21.93 -5.01 15.00
N GLY A 216 22.14 -6.31 14.78
CA GLY A 216 23.29 -6.84 14.03
C GLY A 216 23.31 -6.39 12.56
N GLN A 217 22.16 -6.34 11.89
CA GLN A 217 22.05 -5.73 10.56
C GLN A 217 22.30 -4.22 10.57
N ARG A 218 21.79 -3.49 11.57
CA ARG A 218 22.10 -2.07 11.78
C ARG A 218 23.58 -1.81 12.01
N ILE A 219 24.24 -2.65 12.81
CA ILE A 219 25.68 -2.54 13.07
C ILE A 219 26.45 -2.78 11.77
N SER A 220 26.03 -3.71 10.91
CA SER A 220 26.65 -3.89 9.59
C SER A 220 26.42 -2.74 8.61
N GLU A 221 25.31 -2.00 8.73
CA GLU A 221 25.03 -0.79 7.94
C GLU A 221 25.79 0.45 8.50
N GLU A 222 25.94 0.56 9.82
CA GLU A 222 26.68 1.63 10.51
C GLU A 222 28.22 1.41 10.47
N GLU A 223 28.72 0.17 10.44
CA GLU A 223 30.17 -0.13 10.31
C GLU A 223 30.76 0.33 8.97
N VAL A 224 29.92 0.51 7.94
CA VAL A 224 30.33 1.12 6.66
C VAL A 224 30.58 2.64 6.81
N GLU A 225 30.06 3.26 7.87
CA GLU A 225 30.15 4.71 8.13
C GLU A 225 31.39 5.11 8.96
N TRP A 226 32.09 4.16 9.62
CA TRP A 226 33.20 4.45 10.55
C TRP A 226 34.62 4.13 10.04
N LEU A 227 34.79 3.76 8.77
CA LEU A 227 36.11 3.44 8.20
C LEU A 227 36.91 4.66 7.69
N GLU A 228 36.54 5.88 8.08
CA GLU A 228 37.43 7.05 7.97
C GLU A 228 37.58 7.73 9.36
N ASP A 229 38.83 7.70 9.84
CA ASP A 229 39.42 8.40 10.99
C ASP A 229 39.44 7.75 12.41
N LYS A 230 40.53 7.00 12.61
CA LYS A 230 41.50 6.96 13.74
C LYS A 230 41.15 6.41 15.13
N ASP A 231 42.01 5.45 15.53
CA ASP A 231 42.70 5.25 16.83
C ASP A 231 42.11 5.91 18.09
N ASP A 232 41.58 5.12 19.05
CA ASP A 232 42.06 5.06 20.45
C ASP A 232 41.33 3.95 21.26
N GLU A 233 42.03 3.45 22.29
CA GLU A 233 41.74 2.26 23.08
C GLU A 233 40.63 2.38 24.16
N SER A 234 40.05 1.21 24.45
CA SER A 234 39.62 0.70 25.77
C SER A 234 38.27 1.15 26.39
N ARG A 235 37.38 0.17 26.57
CA ARG A 235 36.85 -0.34 27.86
C ARG A 235 35.50 -1.05 27.66
N VAL A 236 35.52 -2.39 27.61
CA VAL A 236 34.30 -3.20 27.71
C VAL A 236 34.01 -3.46 29.19
N ASN A 237 32.82 -3.04 29.61
CA ASN A 237 32.29 -3.26 30.95
C ASN A 237 31.29 -4.42 30.84
N GLU A 238 31.61 -5.57 31.43
CA GLU A 238 30.74 -6.74 31.52
C GLU A 238 29.47 -6.40 32.31
N LYS A 239 28.29 -6.67 31.74
CA LYS A 239 27.05 -6.83 32.50
C LYS A 239 26.22 -7.99 31.95
N ASN A 240 26.34 -9.10 32.66
CA ASN A 240 25.33 -10.08 33.07
C ASN A 240 24.18 -10.38 32.09
N GLU A 241 24.33 -11.51 31.41
CA GLU A 241 23.27 -12.32 30.83
C GLU A 241 22.51 -13.07 31.94
N SER A 242 21.20 -12.82 32.05
CA SER A 242 20.24 -13.83 32.54
C SER A 242 18.81 -13.35 32.26
N ASP A 243 18.06 -14.19 31.52
CA ASP A 243 16.59 -14.23 31.35
C ASP A 243 15.96 -13.71 30.02
N ASP A 244 16.53 -14.03 28.84
CA ASP A 244 15.96 -13.61 27.53
C ASP A 244 15.20 -14.69 26.72
N GLU A 245 15.22 -15.97 27.09
CA GLU A 245 14.68 -17.03 26.20
C GLU A 245 13.14 -17.04 26.04
N SER A 246 12.36 -16.43 26.94
CA SER A 246 10.88 -16.44 26.82
C SER A 246 10.31 -15.26 26.01
N ASP A 247 11.03 -14.15 25.88
CA ASP A 247 10.54 -12.96 25.18
C ASP A 247 10.84 -13.00 23.65
N GLU A 248 11.82 -13.80 23.22
CA GLU A 248 12.20 -13.95 21.80
C GLU A 248 11.14 -14.69 20.95
N ASP A 249 10.60 -15.82 21.44
CA ASP A 249 9.55 -16.58 20.72
C ASP A 249 8.24 -15.77 20.62
N GLU A 250 8.02 -14.84 21.55
CA GLU A 250 6.78 -14.09 21.64
C GLU A 250 6.76 -12.79 20.81
N THR A 251 7.90 -12.11 20.67
CA THR A 251 8.07 -10.99 19.71
C THR A 251 8.02 -11.46 18.26
N LEU A 252 8.39 -12.72 18.02
CA LEU A 252 8.32 -13.36 16.71
C LEU A 252 6.89 -13.38 16.16
N GLY A 253 5.87 -13.56 17.02
CA GLY A 253 4.47 -13.62 16.60
C GLY A 253 3.97 -12.35 15.91
N TYR A 254 4.24 -11.17 16.49
CA TYR A 254 3.84 -9.89 15.87
C TYR A 254 4.69 -9.59 14.62
N ARG A 255 6.00 -9.86 14.67
CA ARG A 255 6.91 -9.72 13.52
C ARG A 255 6.46 -10.57 12.33
N ASN A 256 5.99 -11.79 12.56
CA ASN A 256 5.52 -12.72 11.53
C ASN A 256 4.25 -12.26 10.80
N LEU A 257 3.51 -11.29 11.35
CA LEU A 257 2.38 -10.69 10.65
C LEU A 257 2.80 -9.67 9.59
N ILE A 258 4.00 -9.09 9.75
CA ILE A 258 4.44 -7.95 8.96
C ILE A 258 4.85 -8.46 7.58
N SER A 259 3.98 -8.24 6.61
CA SER A 259 4.22 -8.58 5.20
C SER A 259 5.00 -7.50 4.44
N ILE A 260 4.91 -6.24 4.91
CA ILE A 260 5.58 -5.09 4.31
C ILE A 260 6.30 -4.34 5.42
N HIS A 261 7.62 -4.42 5.45
CA HIS A 261 8.41 -3.73 6.46
C HIS A 261 8.43 -2.22 6.15
N ALA A 262 7.91 -1.42 7.08
CA ALA A 262 7.99 0.03 7.01
C ALA A 262 9.29 0.51 7.65
N GLY A 263 10.09 1.27 6.90
CA GLY A 263 11.29 1.93 7.39
C GLY A 263 11.03 3.41 7.69
N LYS A 264 11.61 3.91 8.79
CA LYS A 264 11.83 5.36 8.91
C LYS A 264 13.10 5.72 8.16
N PRO A 265 13.08 6.77 7.34
CA PRO A 265 14.29 7.27 6.72
C PRO A 265 15.26 7.74 7.83
N LYS A 266 16.44 7.11 7.94
CA LYS A 266 17.53 7.50 8.85
C LYS A 266 18.81 7.71 8.03
N GLY A 267 19.63 8.68 8.42
CA GLY A 267 20.82 9.06 7.66
C GLY A 267 20.51 9.90 6.42
N ASN A 268 21.45 9.98 5.49
CA ASN A 268 21.33 10.83 4.30
C ASN A 268 20.31 10.27 3.28
N VAL A 269 19.70 11.14 2.48
CA VAL A 269 18.65 10.78 1.50
C VAL A 269 19.17 9.78 0.46
N GLU A 270 20.46 9.80 0.15
CA GLU A 270 21.16 8.81 -0.68
C GLU A 270 20.95 7.40 -0.17
N HIS A 271 21.08 7.17 1.13
CA HIS A 271 20.90 5.85 1.74
C HIS A 271 19.45 5.36 1.63
N TRP A 272 18.49 6.29 1.54
CA TRP A 272 17.07 5.95 1.45
C TRP A 272 16.70 5.39 0.06
N LEU A 273 17.34 5.95 -0.97
CA LEU A 273 17.03 5.71 -2.38
C LEU A 273 18.01 4.77 -3.08
N MET A 274 18.98 4.19 -2.35
CA MET A 274 19.85 3.13 -2.87
C MET A 274 19.07 1.83 -3.07
N GLU A 275 19.55 0.99 -3.99
CA GLU A 275 19.01 -0.37 -4.14
C GLU A 275 19.32 -1.17 -2.87
N HIS A 276 18.27 -1.78 -2.32
CA HIS A 276 18.38 -2.73 -1.20
C HIS A 276 18.15 -4.13 -1.75
N ASP A 277 18.84 -5.11 -1.18
CA ASP A 277 18.61 -6.53 -1.52
C ASP A 277 17.19 -7.01 -1.19
N GLN A 278 16.45 -6.22 -0.41
CA GLN A 278 15.11 -6.53 0.06
C GLN A 278 14.13 -5.41 -0.21
N VAL A 279 12.88 -5.77 -0.47
CA VAL A 279 11.80 -4.80 -0.57
C VAL A 279 11.51 -4.17 0.78
N ARG A 280 11.45 -2.83 0.81
CA ARG A 280 11.03 -2.04 1.96
C ARG A 280 10.07 -0.95 1.52
N ARG A 281 9.18 -0.54 2.42
CA ARG A 281 8.32 0.63 2.21
C ARG A 281 8.87 1.81 3.01
N LEU A 282 9.00 2.97 2.36
CA LEU A 282 9.23 4.23 3.03
C LEU A 282 7.90 4.98 3.19
N SER A 283 7.68 5.56 4.36
CA SER A 283 6.55 6.47 4.62
C SER A 283 7.13 7.86 4.85
N LEU A 284 6.79 8.81 3.97
CA LEU A 284 7.34 10.16 3.97
C LEU A 284 6.21 11.17 4.20
N SER A 285 6.50 12.26 4.92
CA SER A 285 5.58 13.40 4.94
C SER A 285 5.57 14.09 3.58
N GLU A 286 4.52 14.84 3.30
CA GLU A 286 4.39 15.63 2.08
C GLU A 286 5.59 16.57 1.88
N GLN A 287 6.01 17.27 2.94
CA GLN A 287 7.14 18.21 2.86
C GLN A 287 8.46 17.49 2.52
N VAL A 288 8.70 16.32 3.13
CA VAL A 288 9.91 15.55 2.85
C VAL A 288 9.89 15.03 1.41
N LEU A 289 8.76 14.50 0.94
CA LEU A 289 8.61 14.04 -0.43
C LEU A 289 8.79 15.18 -1.45
N GLU A 290 8.23 16.36 -1.17
CA GLU A 290 8.36 17.54 -2.03
C GLU A 290 9.83 17.98 -2.18
N GLU A 291 10.57 18.05 -1.07
CA GLU A 291 11.97 18.45 -1.09
C GLU A 291 12.87 17.44 -1.82
N ILE A 292 12.64 16.13 -1.61
CA ILE A 292 13.36 15.08 -2.32
C ILE A 292 13.00 15.10 -3.82
N ALA A 293 11.73 15.31 -4.17
CA ALA A 293 11.31 15.37 -5.57
C ALA A 293 11.97 16.54 -6.33
N LYS A 294 12.17 17.69 -5.68
CA LYS A 294 12.85 18.85 -6.30
C LYS A 294 14.30 18.55 -6.69
N THR A 295 14.99 17.72 -5.92
CA THR A 295 16.43 17.49 -6.07
C THR A 295 16.77 16.13 -6.70
N ARG A 296 15.90 15.13 -6.54
CA ARG A 296 16.17 13.72 -6.83
C ARG A 296 14.98 12.95 -7.42
N ALA A 297 14.12 13.63 -8.19
CA ALA A 297 12.93 13.01 -8.81
C ALA A 297 13.21 11.70 -9.54
N THR A 298 14.32 11.59 -10.27
CA THR A 298 14.67 10.37 -11.00
C THR A 298 14.91 9.19 -10.08
N ASP A 299 15.47 9.43 -8.89
CA ASP A 299 15.82 8.37 -7.94
C ASP A 299 14.57 7.79 -7.26
N ILE A 300 13.48 8.56 -7.22
CA ILE A 300 12.18 8.11 -6.70
C ILE A 300 11.50 7.11 -7.65
N VAL A 301 11.77 7.18 -8.96
CA VAL A 301 11.01 6.46 -10.00
C VAL A 301 11.76 5.25 -10.58
N ARG A 302 13.02 5.02 -10.20
CA ARG A 302 13.85 3.90 -10.69
C ARG A 302 13.21 2.54 -10.45
#